data_AF-A0A2D6GV08-F1
#
_entry.id   AF-A0A2D6GV08-F1
#
_cell.length_a   1.000
_cell.length_b   1.000
_cell.length_c   1.000
_cell.angle_alpha   90.00
_cell.angle_beta   90.00
_cell.angle_gamma   90.00
#
_symmetry.space_group_name_H-M   'P 1'
#
loop_
_entity.id
_entity.type
_entity.pdbx_description
1 polymer ?
#
loop_
_entity_poly.entity_id
_entity_poly.type
_entity_poly.pdbx_seq_one_letter_code
_entity_poly.pdbx_strand_id
1 'polypeptide(L)'
;MNWSIGDFIVAGVLLAMLGVAGLIFVRLKRPISYRLGFVAHIIGSVLVFWAGGAVGLIGDADNPANLYYLVVLLVGVVGGVYGRFSPEAMKKTLLIMAIMQVAIGSSALALGWGSEAAKWPWDVIAATLAFALIWLLGAFFFRQAEKA
;
A
#
# COMPACT_ATOMS: atom_id res chain seq x y z
N MET A 1 -6.38 20.25 18.10
CA MET A 1 -5.73 19.97 16.80
C MET A 1 -4.51 20.87 16.70
N ASN A 2 -3.31 20.36 16.95
CA ASN A 2 -2.05 21.10 16.82
C ASN A 2 -1.16 20.37 15.81
N TRP A 3 -1.33 20.66 14.53
CA TRP A 3 -0.45 20.11 13.48
C TRP A 3 0.94 20.73 13.62
N SER A 4 1.94 19.87 13.74
CA SER A 4 3.35 20.24 13.74
C SER A 4 3.86 20.45 12.31
N ILE A 5 5.03 21.06 12.17
CA ILE A 5 5.74 21.15 10.89
C ILE A 5 5.96 19.76 10.27
N GLY A 6 6.21 18.74 11.11
CA GLY A 6 6.38 17.36 10.67
C GLY A 6 5.15 16.82 9.95
N ASP A 7 3.95 17.11 10.45
CA ASP A 7 2.69 16.65 9.86
C ASP A 7 2.48 17.25 8.46
N PHE A 8 2.82 18.53 8.28
CA PHE A 8 2.78 19.19 6.97
C PHE A 8 3.80 18.62 6.00
N ILE A 9 5.00 18.28 6.45
CA ILE A 9 6.02 17.62 5.61
C ILE A 9 5.51 16.26 5.15
N VAL A 10 4.98 15.44 6.06
CA VAL A 10 4.43 14.12 5.73
C VAL A 10 3.28 14.25 4.73
N ALA A 11 2.32 15.15 4.98
CA ALA A 11 1.22 15.41 4.06
C ALA A 11 1.72 15.86 2.68
N GLY A 12 2.70 16.76 2.63
CA GLY A 12 3.33 17.22 1.39
C GLY A 12 3.98 16.09 0.59
N VAL A 13 4.69 15.18 1.25
CA VAL A 13 5.29 13.99 0.62
C VAL A 13 4.22 13.04 0.07
N LEU A 14 3.15 12.78 0.83
CA LEU A 14 2.04 11.93 0.37
C LEU A 14 1.37 12.53 -0.86
N LEU A 15 1.10 13.84 -0.86
CA LEU A 15 0.52 14.55 -2.00
C LEU A 15 1.46 14.55 -3.21
N ALA A 16 2.76 14.75 -3.00
CA ALA A 16 3.75 14.70 -4.07
C ALA A 16 3.79 13.30 -4.73
N MET A 17 3.70 12.22 -3.95
CA MET A 17 3.62 10.86 -4.48
C MET A 17 2.36 10.66 -5.35
N LEU A 18 1.20 11.16 -4.93
CA LEU A 18 -0.01 11.13 -5.74
C LEU A 18 0.15 11.95 -7.05
N GLY A 19 0.82 13.09 -6.98
CA GLY A 19 1.20 13.88 -8.16
C GLY A 19 2.10 13.09 -9.13
N VAL A 20 3.09 12.38 -8.61
CA VAL A 20 3.95 11.48 -9.40
C VAL A 20 3.13 10.37 -10.06
N ALA A 21 2.14 9.79 -9.38
CA ALA A 21 1.24 8.80 -9.99
C ALA A 21 0.50 9.39 -11.19
N GLY A 22 -0.03 10.61 -11.07
CA GLY A 22 -0.66 11.33 -12.19
C GLY A 22 0.31 11.59 -13.35
N LEU A 23 1.54 12.01 -13.06
CA LEU A 23 2.57 12.20 -14.07
C LEU A 23 2.94 10.89 -14.78
N ILE A 24 3.05 9.79 -14.05
CA ILE A 24 3.30 8.46 -14.62
C ILE A 24 2.15 8.06 -15.55
N PHE A 25 0.90 8.28 -15.13
CA PHE A 25 -0.26 7.97 -15.95
C PHE A 25 -0.26 8.71 -17.29
N VAL A 26 0.07 10.00 -17.28
CA VAL A 26 -0.06 10.87 -18.48
C VAL A 26 1.22 11.00 -19.31
N ARG A 27 2.41 10.90 -18.70
CA ARG A 27 3.69 11.19 -19.39
C ARG A 27 4.57 9.97 -19.64
N LEU A 28 4.41 8.87 -18.89
CA LEU A 28 5.32 7.73 -19.03
C LEU A 28 5.06 7.00 -20.36
N LYS A 29 6.11 6.88 -21.18
CA LYS A 29 6.07 6.15 -22.46
C LYS A 29 6.14 4.63 -22.22
N ARG A 30 5.07 4.07 -21.68
CA ARG A 30 4.87 2.63 -21.43
C ARG A 30 3.41 2.23 -21.74
N PRO A 31 3.11 0.95 -21.97
CA PRO A 31 1.74 0.46 -22.11
C PRO A 31 0.83 0.97 -21.00
N ILE A 32 -0.46 1.19 -21.31
CA ILE A 32 -1.43 1.68 -20.32
C ILE A 32 -1.53 0.74 -19.11
N SER A 33 -1.40 -0.57 -19.33
CA SER A 33 -1.33 -1.58 -18.28
C SER A 33 -0.18 -1.31 -17.30
N TYR A 34 1.03 -1.05 -17.79
CA TYR A 34 2.16 -0.71 -16.91
C TYR A 34 1.86 0.52 -16.04
N ARG A 35 1.32 1.56 -16.67
CA ARG A 35 0.99 2.83 -15.99
C ARG A 35 -0.09 2.62 -14.92
N LEU A 36 -1.15 1.90 -15.22
CA LEU A 36 -2.21 1.55 -14.26
C LEU A 36 -1.67 0.72 -13.10
N GLY A 37 -0.80 -0.24 -13.36
CA GLY A 37 -0.16 -1.04 -12.30
C GLY A 37 0.69 -0.17 -11.36
N PHE A 38 1.45 0.76 -11.91
CA PHE A 38 2.29 1.66 -11.11
C PHE A 38 1.47 2.69 -10.33
N VAL A 39 0.39 3.21 -10.93
CA VAL A 39 -0.56 4.10 -10.24
C VAL A 39 -1.23 3.39 -9.08
N ALA A 40 -1.71 2.16 -9.28
CA ALA A 40 -2.28 1.34 -8.21
C ALA A 40 -1.28 1.12 -7.08
N HIS A 41 -0.02 0.84 -7.40
CA HIS A 41 1.06 0.68 -6.42
C HIS A 41 1.26 1.96 -5.57
N ILE A 42 1.36 3.14 -6.20
CA ILE A 42 1.55 4.40 -5.47
C ILE A 42 0.32 4.74 -4.63
N ILE A 43 -0.88 4.70 -5.21
CA ILE A 43 -2.11 5.05 -4.50
C ILE A 43 -2.30 4.13 -3.31
N GLY A 44 -2.14 2.82 -3.49
CA GLY A 44 -2.22 1.86 -2.37
C GLY A 44 -1.19 2.17 -1.28
N SER A 45 0.04 2.56 -1.65
CA SER A 45 1.10 2.81 -0.68
C SER A 45 0.83 4.06 0.15
N VAL A 46 0.36 5.13 -0.50
CA VAL A 46 -0.09 6.37 0.16
C VAL A 46 -1.26 6.07 1.10
N LEU A 47 -2.25 5.31 0.63
CA LEU A 47 -3.43 4.99 1.43
C LEU A 47 -3.10 4.09 2.63
N VAL A 48 -2.22 3.09 2.49
CA VAL A 48 -1.77 2.28 3.63
C VAL A 48 -1.05 3.12 4.66
N PHE A 49 -0.11 3.96 4.23
CA PHE A 49 0.63 4.84 5.14
C PHE A 49 -0.31 5.79 5.88
N TRP A 50 -1.20 6.47 5.14
CA TRP A 50 -2.16 7.40 5.73
C TRP A 50 -3.11 6.66 6.67
N ALA A 51 -3.81 5.64 6.19
CA ALA A 51 -4.84 4.97 6.97
C ALA A 51 -4.25 4.30 8.22
N GLY A 52 -3.05 3.71 8.13
CA GLY A 52 -2.33 3.17 9.28
C GLY A 52 -2.00 4.22 10.33
N GLY A 53 -1.47 5.38 9.91
CA GLY A 53 -1.03 6.42 10.83
C GLY A 53 -2.13 7.37 11.34
N ALA A 54 -3.23 7.54 10.61
CA ALA A 54 -4.27 8.52 10.93
C ALA A 54 -5.59 7.90 11.40
N VAL A 55 -5.92 6.70 10.93
CA VAL A 55 -7.20 6.02 11.22
C VAL A 55 -7.01 4.75 12.05
N GLY A 56 -5.86 4.07 11.88
CA GLY A 56 -5.61 2.74 12.40
C GLY A 56 -6.25 1.66 11.51
N LEU A 57 -5.41 0.85 10.88
CA LEU A 57 -5.82 -0.36 10.14
C LEU A 57 -6.09 -1.53 11.09
N ILE A 58 -5.44 -1.52 12.25
CA ILE A 58 -5.68 -2.43 13.36
C ILE A 58 -5.97 -1.57 14.59
N GLY A 59 -7.22 -1.57 15.05
CA GLY A 59 -7.65 -0.75 16.18
C GLY A 59 -7.39 0.74 15.95
N ASP A 60 -6.99 1.45 17.01
CA ASP A 60 -6.72 2.88 16.96
C ASP A 60 -5.37 3.19 16.28
N ALA A 61 -5.19 4.44 15.84
CA ALA A 61 -4.02 4.86 15.06
C ALA A 61 -2.69 4.78 15.83
N ASP A 62 -2.74 4.87 17.16
CA ASP A 62 -1.61 4.73 18.07
C ASP A 62 -1.28 3.27 18.41
N ASN A 63 -2.10 2.31 17.96
CA ASN A 63 -1.81 0.89 18.13
C ASN A 63 -0.51 0.52 17.41
N PRO A 64 0.51 0.01 18.12
CA PRO A 64 1.83 -0.24 17.56
C PRO A 64 1.81 -1.31 16.46
N ALA A 65 0.79 -2.17 16.41
CA ALA A 65 0.64 -3.16 15.35
C ALA A 65 0.46 -2.53 13.96
N ASN A 66 0.00 -1.29 13.86
CA ASN A 66 -0.08 -0.58 12.58
C ASN A 66 1.30 -0.41 11.91
N LEU A 67 2.39 -0.41 12.68
CA LEU A 67 3.76 -0.32 12.15
C LEU A 67 4.14 -1.53 11.29
N TYR A 68 3.53 -2.70 11.48
CA TYR A 68 3.81 -3.87 10.65
C TYR A 68 3.47 -3.62 9.16
N TYR A 69 2.51 -2.75 8.86
CA TYR A 69 2.20 -2.41 7.47
C TYR A 69 3.31 -1.63 6.76
N LEU A 70 4.26 -1.02 7.49
CA LEU A 70 5.46 -0.43 6.89
C LEU A 70 6.34 -1.49 6.19
N VAL A 71 6.29 -2.75 6.63
CA VAL A 71 6.99 -3.86 5.97
C VAL A 71 6.44 -4.07 4.56
N VAL A 72 5.12 -3.94 4.37
CA VAL A 72 4.47 -4.05 3.05
C VAL A 72 5.03 -2.96 2.12
N LEU A 73 5.13 -1.72 2.61
CA LEU A 73 5.69 -0.59 1.85
C LEU A 73 7.18 -0.80 1.53
N LEU A 74 7.95 -1.29 2.49
CA LEU A 74 9.36 -1.61 2.31
C LEU A 74 9.58 -2.66 1.21
N VAL A 75 8.77 -3.72 1.19
CA VAL A 75 8.79 -4.73 0.11
C VAL A 75 8.53 -4.06 -1.24
N GLY A 76 7.58 -3.13 -1.32
CA GLY A 76 7.31 -2.34 -2.52
C GLY A 76 8.54 -1.59 -3.03
N VAL A 77 9.21 -0.86 -2.15
CA VAL A 77 10.42 -0.08 -2.48
C VAL A 77 11.56 -1.00 -2.90
N VAL A 78 11.88 -2.01 -2.08
CA VAL A 78 12.98 -2.94 -2.30
C VAL A 78 12.75 -3.73 -3.61
N GLY A 79 11.57 -4.31 -3.78
CA GLY A 79 11.21 -5.07 -4.97
C GLY A 79 11.22 -4.22 -6.24
N GLY A 80 10.76 -2.96 -6.16
CA GLY A 80 10.85 -2.00 -7.26
C GLY A 80 12.30 -1.65 -7.63
N VAL A 81 13.14 -1.31 -6.65
CA VAL A 81 14.54 -0.92 -6.88
C VAL A 81 15.37 -2.08 -7.42
N TYR A 82 15.36 -3.24 -6.76
CA TYR A 82 16.13 -4.42 -7.21
C TYR A 82 15.58 -4.98 -8.51
N GLY A 83 14.26 -4.91 -8.68
CA GLY A 83 13.56 -5.29 -9.90
C GLY A 83 13.71 -4.31 -11.07
N ARG A 84 14.38 -3.16 -10.83
CA ARG A 84 14.53 -2.03 -11.75
C ARG A 84 13.19 -1.58 -12.35
N PHE A 85 12.13 -1.70 -11.56
CA PHE A 85 10.75 -1.43 -11.95
C PHE A 85 10.31 -2.16 -13.23
N SER A 86 10.90 -3.32 -13.55
CA SER A 86 10.45 -4.12 -14.70
C SER A 86 9.04 -4.67 -14.46
N PRO A 87 8.22 -4.90 -15.52
CA PRO A 87 6.89 -5.47 -15.37
C PRO A 87 6.90 -6.79 -14.57
N GLU A 88 7.85 -7.67 -14.86
CA GLU A 88 8.00 -8.96 -14.17
C GLU A 88 8.27 -8.81 -12.68
N ALA A 89 9.24 -7.96 -12.33
CA ALA A 89 9.59 -7.75 -10.94
C ALA A 89 8.47 -7.04 -10.17
N MET A 90 7.81 -6.06 -10.78
CA MET A 90 6.70 -5.33 -10.14
C MET A 90 5.47 -6.23 -9.92
N LYS A 91 5.14 -7.12 -10.87
CA LYS A 91 4.11 -8.15 -10.65
C LYS A 91 4.43 -9.00 -9.43
N LYS A 92 5.64 -9.56 -9.35
CA LYS A 92 6.09 -10.38 -8.22
C LYS A 92 6.06 -9.60 -6.91
N THR A 93 6.54 -8.36 -6.93
CA THR A 93 6.57 -7.46 -5.77
C THR A 93 5.17 -7.21 -5.22
N LEU A 94 4.20 -6.86 -6.08
CA LEU A 94 2.83 -6.61 -5.65
C LEU A 94 2.11 -7.88 -5.15
N LEU A 95 2.42 -9.05 -5.72
CA LEU A 95 1.94 -10.33 -5.16
C LEU A 95 2.49 -10.58 -3.75
N ILE A 96 3.79 -10.31 -3.53
CA ILE A 96 4.39 -10.44 -2.19
C ILE A 96 3.76 -9.43 -1.24
N MET A 97 3.53 -8.17 -1.67
CA MET A 97 2.83 -7.17 -0.87
C MET A 97 1.41 -7.62 -0.50
N ALA A 98 0.67 -8.24 -1.42
CA ALA A 98 -0.65 -8.83 -1.12
C ALA A 98 -0.57 -9.93 -0.07
N ILE A 99 0.42 -10.84 -0.19
CA ILE A 99 0.64 -11.90 0.79
C ILE A 99 0.98 -11.31 2.16
N MET A 100 1.86 -10.30 2.22
CA MET A 100 2.23 -9.64 3.46
C MET A 100 1.05 -8.91 4.10
N GLN A 101 0.23 -8.22 3.30
CA GLN A 101 -1.00 -7.56 3.76
C GLN A 101 -1.93 -8.57 4.44
N VAL A 102 -2.16 -9.72 3.79
CA VAL A 102 -3.00 -10.79 4.35
C VAL A 102 -2.36 -11.41 5.58
N ALA A 103 -1.06 -11.68 5.57
CA ALA A 103 -0.35 -12.25 6.71
C ALA A 103 -0.44 -11.36 7.97
N ILE A 104 -0.26 -10.05 7.80
CA ILE A 104 -0.39 -9.09 8.91
C ILE A 104 -1.83 -9.04 9.41
N GLY A 105 -2.82 -8.94 8.51
CA GLY A 105 -4.24 -8.95 8.86
C GLY A 105 -4.67 -10.22 9.58
N SER A 106 -4.28 -11.39 9.07
CA SER A 106 -4.53 -12.68 9.71
C SER A 106 -3.85 -12.81 11.06
N SER A 107 -2.62 -12.30 11.21
CA SER A 107 -1.91 -12.27 12.49
C SER A 107 -2.63 -11.38 13.50
N ALA A 108 -3.09 -10.21 13.07
CA ALA A 108 -3.87 -9.31 13.92
C ALA A 108 -5.12 -10.01 14.44
N LEU A 109 -5.89 -10.68 13.57
CA LEU A 109 -7.07 -11.46 13.93
C LEU A 109 -6.76 -12.62 14.89
N ALA A 110 -5.70 -13.38 14.62
CA ALA A 110 -5.33 -14.55 15.42
C ALA A 110 -4.78 -14.18 16.81
N LEU A 111 -4.06 -13.06 16.90
CA LEU A 111 -3.38 -12.61 18.12
C LEU A 111 -4.17 -11.52 18.87
N GLY A 112 -5.33 -11.11 18.35
CA GLY A 112 -6.19 -10.11 18.99
C GLY A 112 -5.61 -8.70 19.02
N TRP A 113 -4.72 -8.34 18.10
CA TRP A 113 -4.00 -7.05 18.17
C TRP A 113 -4.90 -5.81 18.15
N GLY A 114 -6.15 -5.92 17.68
CA GLY A 114 -7.12 -4.83 17.66
C GLY A 114 -8.36 -5.08 18.53
N SER A 115 -8.37 -6.11 19.40
CA SER A 115 -9.59 -6.57 20.07
C SER A 115 -10.22 -5.57 21.02
N GLU A 116 -9.48 -4.54 21.44
CA GLU A 116 -9.96 -3.48 22.32
C GLU A 116 -10.72 -2.38 21.57
N ALA A 117 -10.59 -2.31 20.24
CA ALA A 117 -11.23 -1.27 19.45
C ALA A 117 -12.71 -1.58 19.17
N ALA A 118 -13.56 -0.56 19.25
CA ALA A 118 -15.01 -0.70 19.03
C ALA A 118 -15.40 -1.24 17.63
N LYS A 119 -14.53 -1.04 16.64
CA LYS A 119 -14.71 -1.47 15.23
C LYS A 119 -14.24 -2.90 14.95
N TRP A 120 -13.68 -3.59 15.94
CA TRP A 120 -13.18 -4.95 15.81
C TRP A 120 -14.28 -5.97 15.44
N PRO A 121 -14.01 -6.97 14.57
CA PRO A 121 -12.79 -7.20 13.76
C PRO A 121 -12.88 -6.59 12.35
N TRP A 122 -13.91 -5.80 12.08
CA TRP A 122 -14.29 -5.39 10.72
C TRP A 122 -13.30 -4.40 10.12
N ASP A 123 -12.65 -3.58 10.94
CA ASP A 123 -11.55 -2.71 10.55
C ASP A 123 -10.40 -3.48 9.90
N VAL A 124 -9.92 -4.54 10.58
CA VAL A 124 -8.83 -5.38 10.08
C VAL A 124 -9.25 -6.15 8.84
N ILE A 125 -10.45 -6.75 8.84
CA ILE A 125 -10.95 -7.52 7.69
C ILE A 125 -11.10 -6.63 6.47
N ALA A 126 -11.78 -5.49 6.60
CA ALA A 126 -12.03 -4.58 5.48
C ALA A 126 -10.72 -3.99 4.95
N ALA A 127 -9.81 -3.54 5.82
CA ALA A 127 -8.50 -3.04 5.43
C ALA A 127 -7.70 -4.11 4.69
N THR A 128 -7.62 -5.32 5.25
CA THR A 128 -6.86 -6.43 4.66
C THR A 128 -7.35 -6.75 3.25
N LEU A 129 -8.66 -6.91 3.08
CA LEU A 129 -9.26 -7.21 1.78
C LEU A 129 -9.07 -6.07 0.78
N ALA A 130 -9.37 -4.82 1.19
CA ALA A 130 -9.28 -3.67 0.30
C ALA A 130 -7.85 -3.46 -0.22
N PHE A 131 -6.85 -3.50 0.66
CA PHE A 131 -5.46 -3.30 0.24
C PHE A 131 -4.89 -4.49 -0.51
N ALA A 132 -5.21 -5.73 -0.11
CA ALA A 132 -4.82 -6.92 -0.87
C ALA A 132 -5.36 -6.86 -2.31
N LEU A 133 -6.61 -6.42 -2.50
CA LEU A 133 -7.20 -6.24 -3.83
C LEU A 133 -6.47 -5.16 -4.64
N ILE A 134 -6.08 -4.03 -4.04
CA ILE A 134 -5.29 -3.00 -4.73
C ILE A 134 -3.96 -3.59 -5.24
N TRP A 135 -3.27 -4.36 -4.41
CA TRP A 135 -2.02 -5.01 -4.77
C TRP A 135 -2.21 -6.04 -5.89
N LEU A 136 -3.24 -6.88 -5.80
CA LEU A 136 -3.58 -7.87 -6.82
C LEU A 136 -3.97 -7.23 -8.16
N LEU A 137 -4.73 -6.12 -8.13
CA LEU A 137 -5.07 -5.35 -9.32
C LEU A 137 -3.83 -4.77 -9.99
N GLY A 138 -2.91 -4.19 -9.22
CA GLY A 138 -1.65 -3.69 -9.76
C GLY A 138 -0.80 -4.83 -10.36
N ALA A 139 -0.71 -5.98 -9.69
CA ALA A 139 -0.01 -7.16 -10.19
C ALA A 139 -0.62 -7.68 -11.50
N PHE A 140 -1.94 -7.70 -11.60
CA PHE A 140 -2.68 -8.04 -12.81
C PHE A 140 -2.31 -7.10 -13.97
N PHE A 141 -2.25 -5.79 -13.73
CA PHE A 141 -1.84 -4.82 -14.74
C PHE A 141 -0.39 -4.99 -15.19
N PHE A 142 0.56 -5.24 -14.27
CA PHE A 142 1.94 -5.55 -14.65
C PHE A 142 2.07 -6.85 -15.45
N ARG A 143 1.29 -7.89 -15.10
CA ARG A 143 1.22 -9.12 -15.89
C ARG A 143 0.74 -8.87 -17.32
N GLN A 144 -0.21 -7.95 -17.52
CA GLN A 144 -0.63 -7.57 -18.87
C GLN A 144 0.46 -6.78 -19.60
N ALA A 145 1.22 -5.94 -18.90
CA ALA A 145 2.33 -5.19 -19.47
C ALA A 145 3.54 -6.07 -19.86
N GLU A 146 3.74 -7.22 -19.22
CA GLU A 146 4.75 -8.21 -19.64
C GLU A 146 4.46 -8.81 -21.01
N LYS A 147 3.19 -8.85 -21.41
CA LYS A 147 2.73 -9.49 -22.64
C LYS A 147 2.56 -8.53 -23.82
N ALA A 148 2.77 -7.24 -23.60
CA ALA A 148 2.55 -6.16 -24.57
C ALA A 148 3.88 -5.66 -25.14
#